data_AF-A0A9X2JDV0-F1
#
_entry.id   AF-A0A9X2JDV0-F1
#
_cell.length_a   1.000
_cell.length_b   1.000
_cell.length_c   1.000
_cell.angle_alpha   90.00
_cell.angle_beta   90.00
_cell.angle_gamma   90.00
#
_symmetry.space_group_name_H-M   'P 1'
#
loop_
_entity.id
_entity.type
_entity.pdbx_description
1 polymer ?
#
loop_
_entity_poly.entity_id
_entity_poly.type
_entity_poly.pdbx_seq_one_letter_code
_entity_poly.pdbx_strand_id
1 'polypeptide(L)'
;MTSFEDLEAWKFAREFRKEISELTKLFPSEEKYRLTDQILRSSRSISNNIAEGFGRFHFQENIQFCRQARGSLTETNDHLYIAFDEKYISKEQLDLLLEKSTVCLKVLNGYIAYLKNAKEKTKSI
;
A
#
# COMPACT_ATOMS: atom_id res chain seq x y z
N MET A 1 -12.37 -16.64 2.13
CA MET A 1 -11.53 -15.68 2.87
C MET A 1 -11.80 -15.87 4.34
N THR A 2 -10.91 -16.59 5.00
CA THR A 2 -10.94 -16.82 6.46
C THR A 2 -9.86 -16.00 7.16
N SER A 3 -8.83 -15.56 6.43
CA SER A 3 -7.77 -14.66 6.91
C SER A 3 -7.57 -13.48 5.96
N PHE A 4 -7.00 -12.38 6.47
CA PHE A 4 -6.57 -11.25 5.64
C PHE A 4 -5.43 -11.65 4.69
N GLU A 5 -4.72 -12.73 5.00
CA GLU A 5 -3.63 -13.28 4.19
C GLU A 5 -4.14 -13.86 2.86
N ASP A 6 -5.43 -14.20 2.79
CA ASP A 6 -6.08 -14.63 1.56
C ASP A 6 -6.30 -13.48 0.57
N LEU A 7 -6.26 -12.23 1.05
CA LEU A 7 -6.55 -11.06 0.22
C LEU A 7 -5.40 -10.80 -0.75
N GLU A 8 -5.69 -10.87 -2.05
CA GLU A 8 -4.74 -10.45 -3.08
C GLU A 8 -4.25 -9.01 -2.84
N ALA A 9 -5.14 -8.10 -2.42
CA ALA A 9 -4.75 -6.73 -2.09
C ALA A 9 -3.66 -6.66 -1.02
N TRP A 10 -3.72 -7.54 -0.01
CA TRP A 10 -2.72 -7.63 1.04
C TRP A 10 -1.42 -8.27 0.53
N LYS A 11 -1.50 -9.33 -0.27
CA LYS A 11 -0.32 -10.01 -0.83
C LYS A 11 0.50 -9.06 -1.70
N PHE A 12 -0.14 -8.35 -2.63
CA PHE A 12 0.53 -7.34 -3.46
C PHE A 12 1.14 -6.21 -2.62
N ALA A 13 0.40 -5.68 -1.64
CA ALA A 13 0.93 -4.66 -0.74
C ALA A 13 2.13 -5.17 0.09
N ARG A 14 2.12 -6.45 0.50
CA ARG A 14 3.21 -7.08 1.25
C ARG A 14 4.46 -7.26 0.40
N GLU A 15 4.33 -7.66 -0.86
CA GLU A 15 5.50 -7.75 -1.74
C GLU A 15 6.03 -6.36 -2.08
N PHE A 16 5.16 -5.39 -2.38
CA PHE A 16 5.56 -4.01 -2.65
C PHE A 16 6.37 -3.39 -1.49
N ARG A 17 5.91 -3.52 -0.23
CA ARG A 17 6.67 -2.98 0.92
C ARG A 17 8.02 -3.66 1.14
N LYS A 18 8.22 -4.91 0.70
CA LYS A 18 9.54 -5.57 0.77
C LYS A 18 10.50 -4.93 -0.23
N GLU A 19 10.03 -4.68 -1.45
CA GLU A 19 10.84 -4.03 -2.48
C GLU A 19 11.22 -2.61 -2.08
N ILE A 20 10.30 -1.85 -1.48
CA ILE A 20 10.61 -0.55 -0.86
C ILE A 20 11.70 -0.72 0.22
N SER A 21 11.58 -1.73 1.09
CA SER A 21 12.57 -1.97 2.13
C SER A 21 13.96 -2.30 1.57
N GLU A 22 14.04 -3.02 0.46
CA GLU A 22 15.31 -3.28 -0.22
C GLU A 22 15.85 -2.01 -0.91
N LEU A 23 14.98 -1.23 -1.56
CA LEU A 23 15.36 0.03 -2.22
C LEU A 23 16.02 1.01 -1.26
N THR A 24 15.47 1.17 -0.05
CA THR A 24 16.01 2.11 0.95
C THR A 24 17.44 1.81 1.39
N LYS A 25 17.98 0.62 1.11
CA LYS A 25 19.39 0.30 1.39
C LYS A 25 20.36 1.05 0.47
N LEU A 26 19.86 1.62 -0.63
CA LEU A 26 20.64 2.46 -1.54
C LEU A 26 20.74 3.91 -1.06
N PHE A 27 19.93 4.31 -0.08
CA PHE A 27 19.87 5.71 0.34
C PHE A 27 21.10 6.07 1.20
N PRO A 28 21.53 7.34 1.19
CA PRO A 28 22.58 7.81 2.07
C PRO A 28 22.24 7.61 3.56
N SER A 29 23.26 7.38 4.39
CA SER A 29 23.08 7.07 5.81
C SER A 29 22.37 8.17 6.61
N GLU A 30 22.54 9.42 6.18
CA GLU A 30 21.90 10.62 6.73
C GLU A 30 20.37 10.64 6.53
N GLU A 31 19.85 9.90 5.55
CA GLU A 31 18.42 9.78 5.28
C GLU A 31 17.70 8.76 6.18
N LYS A 32 18.45 8.06 7.05
CA LYS A 32 17.92 7.00 7.92
C LYS A 32 16.70 7.42 8.74
N TYR A 33 16.70 8.65 9.28
CA TYR A 33 15.60 9.20 10.08
C TYR A 33 14.77 10.24 9.32
N ARG A 34 14.93 10.31 8.00
CA ARG A 34 14.26 11.24 7.09
C ARG A 34 13.47 10.43 6.06
N LEU A 35 13.86 10.46 4.79
CA LEU A 35 13.13 9.80 3.72
C LEU A 35 13.03 8.27 3.93
N THR A 36 14.10 7.64 4.43
CA THR A 36 14.13 6.19 4.67
C THR A 36 13.04 5.77 5.66
N ASP A 37 12.92 6.46 6.79
CA ASP A 37 11.91 6.14 7.79
C ASP A 37 10.49 6.44 7.27
N GLN A 38 10.30 7.57 6.58
CA GLN A 38 9.00 7.97 6.02
C GLN A 38 8.48 6.95 4.99
N ILE A 39 9.30 6.56 4.01
CA ILE A 39 8.88 5.61 2.96
C ILE A 39 8.65 4.18 3.49
N LEU A 40 9.43 3.76 4.49
CA LEU A 40 9.21 2.49 5.17
C LEU A 40 7.89 2.49 5.94
N ARG A 41 7.56 3.57 6.63
CA ARG A 41 6.28 3.70 7.36
C ARG A 41 5.09 3.76 6.40
N SER A 42 5.14 4.59 5.37
CA SER A 42 4.06 4.72 4.40
C SER A 42 3.82 3.39 3.67
N SER A 43 4.87 2.69 3.22
CA SER A 43 4.72 1.42 2.51
C SER A 43 4.15 0.29 3.39
N ARG A 44 4.60 0.17 4.65
CA ARG A 44 4.06 -0.81 5.61
C ARG A 44 2.61 -0.53 5.95
N SER A 45 2.25 0.76 6.09
CA SER A 45 0.90 1.22 6.40
C SER A 45 -0.16 0.69 5.42
N ILE A 46 0.18 0.51 4.14
CA ILE A 46 -0.72 -0.04 3.12
C ILE A 46 -1.26 -1.41 3.56
N SER A 47 -0.36 -2.36 3.81
CA SER A 47 -0.72 -3.71 4.22
C SER A 47 -1.31 -3.78 5.63
N ASN A 48 -0.86 -2.91 6.55
CA ASN A 48 -1.38 -2.83 7.92
C ASN A 48 -2.85 -2.42 7.90
N ASN A 49 -3.19 -1.38 7.15
CA ASN A 49 -4.57 -0.92 7.00
C ASN A 49 -5.47 -1.98 6.35
N ILE A 50 -4.99 -2.72 5.33
CA ILE A 50 -5.77 -3.79 4.73
C ILE A 50 -6.08 -4.91 5.74
N ALA A 51 -5.08 -5.33 6.53
CA ALA A 51 -5.26 -6.35 7.54
C ALA A 51 -6.17 -5.87 8.68
N GLU A 52 -5.98 -4.65 9.16
CA GLU A 52 -6.80 -4.04 10.20
C GLU A 52 -8.26 -3.90 9.75
N GLY A 53 -8.49 -3.39 8.54
CA GLY A 53 -9.82 -3.28 7.95
C GLY A 53 -10.54 -4.62 7.84
N PHE A 54 -9.84 -5.67 7.42
CA PHE A 54 -10.38 -7.03 7.38
C PHE A 54 -10.82 -7.50 8.78
N GLY A 55 -10.01 -7.23 9.81
CA GLY A 55 -10.30 -7.60 11.20
C GLY A 55 -11.44 -6.84 11.88
N ARG A 56 -12.01 -5.80 11.25
CA ARG A 56 -13.15 -5.05 11.83
C ARG A 56 -14.49 -5.77 11.70
N PHE A 57 -14.59 -6.82 10.89
CA PHE A 57 -15.83 -7.58 10.63
C PHE A 57 -17.05 -6.75 10.19
N HIS A 58 -16.82 -5.51 9.73
CA HIS A 58 -17.88 -4.61 9.27
C HIS A 58 -17.47 -3.92 7.96
N PHE A 59 -18.32 -4.02 6.93
CA PHE A 59 -17.97 -3.57 5.58
C PHE A 59 -17.63 -2.08 5.50
N GLN A 60 -18.34 -1.21 6.23
CA GLN A 60 -18.10 0.23 6.16
C GLN A 60 -16.73 0.61 6.75
N GLU A 61 -16.35 -0.01 7.86
CA GLU A 61 -15.06 0.23 8.49
C GLU A 61 -13.93 -0.34 7.63
N ASN A 62 -14.09 -1.56 7.12
CA ASN A 62 -13.12 -2.17 6.21
C ASN A 62 -12.87 -1.27 4.98
N ILE A 63 -13.92 -0.72 4.36
CA ILE A 63 -13.80 0.25 3.26
C ILE A 63 -13.00 1.50 3.68
N GLN A 64 -13.21 2.02 4.89
CA GLN A 64 -12.47 3.19 5.39
C GLN A 64 -10.99 2.88 5.56
N PHE A 65 -10.64 1.73 6.12
CA PHE A 65 -9.26 1.27 6.23
C PHE A 65 -8.61 1.04 4.86
N CYS A 66 -9.31 0.43 3.90
CA CYS A 66 -8.79 0.31 2.53
C CYS A 66 -8.56 1.67 1.85
N ARG A 67 -9.36 2.70 2.18
CA ARG A 67 -9.09 4.07 1.70
C ARG A 67 -7.85 4.68 2.33
N GLN A 68 -7.59 4.42 3.62
CA GLN A 68 -6.34 4.81 4.27
C GLN A 68 -5.14 4.10 3.63
N ALA A 69 -5.26 2.79 3.36
CA ALA A 69 -4.23 2.03 2.62
C ALA A 69 -3.92 2.67 1.25
N ARG A 70 -4.95 3.14 0.54
CA ARG A 70 -4.80 3.85 -0.73
C ARG A 70 -4.08 5.18 -0.57
N GLY A 71 -4.37 5.93 0.50
CA GLY A 71 -3.64 7.15 0.85
C GLY A 71 -2.15 6.89 1.09
N SER A 72 -1.83 5.88 1.90
CA SER A 72 -0.43 5.48 2.16
C SER A 72 0.30 4.96 0.91
N LEU A 73 -0.41 4.37 -0.05
CA LEU A 73 0.16 3.99 -1.35
C LEU A 73 0.55 5.23 -2.16
N THR A 74 -0.31 6.24 -2.22
CA THR A 74 -0.01 7.52 -2.87
C THR A 74 1.16 8.24 -2.19
N GLU A 75 1.20 8.27 -0.86
CA GLU A 75 2.31 8.83 -0.09
C GLU A 75 3.63 8.08 -0.37
N THR A 76 3.59 6.75 -0.49
CA THR A 76 4.78 5.96 -0.86
C THR A 76 5.27 6.31 -2.27
N ASN A 77 4.36 6.56 -3.22
CA ASN A 77 4.74 7.00 -4.56
C ASN A 77 5.39 8.39 -4.55
N ASP A 78 4.90 9.31 -3.74
CA ASP A 78 5.50 10.62 -3.56
C ASP A 78 6.94 10.51 -3.02
N HIS A 79 7.15 9.69 -1.99
CA HIS A 79 8.50 9.40 -1.49
C HIS A 79 9.42 8.75 -2.53
N LEU A 80 8.90 7.95 -3.48
CA LEU A 80 9.70 7.43 -4.60
C LEU A 80 10.14 8.54 -5.56
N TYR A 81 9.29 9.53 -5.82
CA TYR A 81 9.68 10.71 -6.60
C TYR A 81 10.73 11.54 -5.89
N ILE A 82 10.59 11.75 -4.57
CA ILE A 82 11.62 12.44 -3.76
C ILE A 82 12.95 11.70 -3.87
N ALA A 83 12.96 10.38 -3.69
CA ALA A 83 14.19 9.58 -3.83
C ALA A 83 14.83 9.70 -5.21
N PHE A 84 14.02 9.84 -6.27
CA PHE A 84 14.50 10.05 -7.63
C PHE A 84 15.06 11.46 -7.84
N ASP A 85 14.36 12.50 -7.37
CA ASP A 85 14.78 13.90 -7.49
C ASP A 85 16.09 14.17 -6.73
N GLU A 86 16.28 13.50 -5.59
CA GLU A 86 17.50 13.52 -4.78
C GLU A 86 18.59 12.57 -5.31
N LYS A 87 18.31 11.87 -6.42
CA LYS A 87 19.24 10.97 -7.16
C LYS A 87 19.68 9.74 -6.36
N TYR A 88 18.86 9.25 -5.44
CA TYR A 88 19.12 8.02 -4.69
C TYR A 88 18.76 6.76 -5.47
N ILE A 89 17.88 6.89 -6.47
CA ILE A 89 17.42 5.79 -7.32
C ILE A 89 17.46 6.18 -8.79
N SER A 90 17.59 5.19 -9.67
CA SER A 90 17.56 5.39 -11.11
C SER A 90 16.12 5.55 -11.64
N LYS A 91 15.99 6.03 -12.87
CA LYS A 91 14.69 6.14 -13.54
C LYS A 91 14.03 4.77 -13.74
N GLU A 92 14.82 3.75 -14.05
CA GLU A 92 14.36 2.38 -14.22
C GLU A 92 13.80 1.80 -12.91
N GLN A 93 14.44 2.10 -11.77
CA GLN A 93 13.97 1.69 -10.45
C GLN A 93 12.66 2.39 -10.09
N LEU A 94 12.56 3.70 -10.34
CA LEU A 94 11.34 4.46 -10.14
C LEU A 94 10.18 3.87 -10.96
N ASP A 95 10.38 3.69 -12.27
CA ASP A 95 9.32 3.22 -13.18
C ASP A 95 8.84 1.81 -12.82
N LEU A 96 9.78 0.90 -12.48
CA LEU A 96 9.45 -0.44 -12.01
C LEU A 96 8.58 -0.43 -10.74
N LEU A 97 8.91 0.41 -9.77
CA LEU A 97 8.17 0.48 -8.50
C LEU A 97 6.81 1.16 -8.67
N LEU A 98 6.70 2.15 -9.55
CA LEU A 98 5.42 2.77 -9.90
C LEU A 98 4.50 1.81 -10.65
N GLU A 99 5.03 0.92 -11.48
CA GLU A 99 4.25 -0.15 -12.11
C GLU A 99 3.67 -1.09 -11.04
N LYS A 100 4.49 -1.54 -10.09
CA LYS A 100 4.04 -2.38 -8.97
C LYS A 100 3.02 -1.69 -8.07
N SER A 101 3.23 -0.40 -7.81
CA SER A 101 2.26 0.45 -7.11
C SER A 101 0.92 0.51 -7.85
N THR A 102 0.96 0.64 -9.19
CA THR A 102 -0.25 0.65 -10.03
C THR A 102 -1.02 -0.67 -9.93
N VAL A 103 -0.31 -1.81 -9.91
CA VAL A 103 -0.93 -3.11 -9.66
C VAL A 103 -1.55 -3.19 -8.27
N CYS A 104 -0.85 -2.74 -7.23
CA CYS A 104 -1.39 -2.66 -5.86
C CYS A 104 -2.67 -1.83 -5.80
N LEU A 105 -2.69 -0.65 -6.43
CA LEU A 105 -3.84 0.23 -6.50
C LEU A 105 -5.04 -0.44 -7.17
N LYS A 106 -4.81 -1.14 -8.30
CA LYS A 106 -5.85 -1.85 -9.04
C LYS A 106 -6.49 -2.94 -8.19
N VAL A 107 -5.69 -3.77 -7.53
CA VAL A 107 -6.20 -4.88 -6.69
C VAL A 107 -6.92 -4.32 -5.46
N LEU A 108 -6.37 -3.29 -4.81
CA LEU A 108 -7.00 -2.62 -3.67
C LEU A 108 -8.36 -2.00 -4.04
N ASN A 109 -8.45 -1.32 -5.18
CA ASN A 109 -9.71 -0.76 -5.66
C ASN A 109 -10.74 -1.86 -6.00
N GLY A 110 -10.29 -2.99 -6.54
CA GLY A 110 -11.13 -4.16 -6.75
C GLY A 110 -11.71 -4.70 -5.44
N TYR A 111 -10.89 -4.79 -4.39
CA TYR A 111 -11.37 -5.20 -3.06
C TYR A 111 -12.36 -4.20 -2.44
N ILE A 112 -12.11 -2.90 -2.57
CA ILE A 112 -13.05 -1.85 -2.13
C ILE A 112 -14.40 -1.98 -2.86
N ALA A 113 -14.38 -2.24 -4.17
CA ALA A 113 -15.60 -2.43 -4.95
C ALA A 113 -16.39 -3.68 -4.47
N TYR A 114 -15.69 -4.78 -4.21
CA TYR A 114 -16.28 -5.98 -3.61
C TYR A 114 -16.97 -5.68 -2.27
N LEU A 115 -16.28 -4.97 -1.36
CA LEU A 115 -16.82 -4.62 -0.04
C LEU A 115 -18.07 -3.74 -0.14
N LYS A 116 -18.09 -2.78 -1.07
CA LYS A 116 -19.26 -1.92 -1.32
C LYS A 116 -20.47 -2.75 -1.77
N ASN A 117 -20.26 -3.65 -2.74
CA ASN A 117 -21.32 -4.53 -3.24
C ASN A 117 -21.85 -5.47 -2.15
N ALA A 118 -20.97 -6.02 -1.31
CA ALA A 118 -21.36 -6.87 -0.19
C ALA A 118 -22.18 -6.11 0.87
N LYS A 119 -21.80 -4.86 1.17
CA LYS A 119 -22.54 -3.97 2.06
C LYS A 119 -23.96 -3.68 1.55
N GLU A 120 -24.10 -3.38 0.25
CA GLU A 120 -25.39 -3.09 -0.37
C GLU A 120 -26.32 -4.31 -0.31
N LYS A 121 -25.81 -5.51 -0.62
CA LYS A 121 -26.59 -6.76 -0.53
C LYS A 121 -27.10 -7.05 0.89
N THR A 122 -26.33 -6.68 1.92
CA THR A 122 -26.71 -6.89 3.32
C THR A 122 -27.80 -5.91 3.79
N LYS A 123 -27.98 -4.77 3.10
CA LYS A 123 -29.03 -3.78 3.40
C LYS A 123 -30.38 -4.07 2.73
N SER A 124 -30.39 -4.92 1.70
CA SER A 124 -31.59 -5.27 0.92
C SER A 124 -32.33 -6.49 1.47
N ILE A 125 -31.98 -6.94 2.67
CA ILE A 125 -32.61 -8.01 3.45
C ILE A 125 -33.15 -7.36 4.72
#